data_AF-A0A7J4ESE2-F1
#
_entry.id   AF-A0A7J4ESE2-F1
#
_cell.length_a   1.000
_cell.length_b   1.000
_cell.length_c   1.000
_cell.angle_alpha   90.00
_cell.angle_beta   90.00
_cell.angle_gamma   90.00
#
_symmetry.space_group_name_H-M   'P 1'
#
loop_
_entity.id
_entity.type
_entity.pdbx_description
1 polymer ?
#
loop_
_entity_poly.entity_id
_entity_poly.type
_entity_poly.pdbx_seq_one_letter_code
_entity_poly.pdbx_strand_id
1 'polypeptide(L)' 'MVSSALTIYVPDDYPTIQGAVDAANPGDTIIVRDGIYYENVMVDKSLNIRSENCSTNCIVNAANPDNHVIN' A
#
# COMPACT_ATOMS: atom_id res chain seq x y z
N MET A 1 17.38 -17.36 2.53
CA MET A 1 16.21 -17.80 3.31
C MET A 1 15.06 -16.94 2.83
N VAL A 2 13.98 -17.54 2.33
CA VAL A 2 12.91 -16.82 1.63
C VAL A 2 12.29 -15.79 2.56
N SER A 3 12.28 -14.51 2.17
CA SER A 3 11.61 -13.45 2.90
C SER A 3 10.14 -13.85 3.04
N SER A 4 9.70 -14.17 4.26
CA SER A 4 8.29 -14.46 4.54
C SER A 4 7.53 -13.15 4.62
N ALA A 5 7.46 -12.43 3.49
CA ALA A 5 6.60 -11.27 3.35
C ALA A 5 5.15 -11.72 3.48
N LEU A 6 4.42 -11.19 4.46
CA LEU A 6 3.00 -11.45 4.57
C LEU A 6 2.27 -10.70 3.46
N THR A 7 1.22 -11.34 2.94
CA THR A 7 0.36 -10.75 1.92
C THR A 7 -0.94 -10.32 2.57
N ILE A 8 -1.23 -9.03 2.55
CA ILE A 8 -2.42 -8.42 3.15
C ILE A 8 -3.33 -7.97 2.01
N TYR A 9 -4.62 -8.34 2.03
CA TYR A 9 -5.57 -7.98 0.99
C TYR A 9 -6.49 -6.85 1.45
N VAL A 10 -6.63 -5.80 0.65
CA VAL A 10 -7.58 -4.70 0.89
C VAL A 10 -8.69 -4.79 -0.16
N PRO A 11 -9.98 -4.79 0.23
CA PRO A 11 -10.50 -4.55 1.58
C PRO A 11 -10.74 -5.81 2.45
N ASP A 12 -10.27 -7.00 2.03
CA ASP A 12 -10.59 -8.29 2.67
C ASP A 12 -10.08 -8.41 4.11
N ASP A 13 -8.80 -8.11 4.34
CA ASP A 13 -8.16 -8.09 5.66
C ASP A 13 -8.40 -6.76 6.38
N TYR A 14 -8.29 -5.65 5.64
CA TYR A 14 -8.46 -4.30 6.17
C TYR A 14 -9.37 -3.47 5.28
N PRO A 15 -10.36 -2.76 5.83
CA PRO A 15 -11.28 -1.95 5.04
C PRO A 15 -10.63 -0.74 4.34
N THR A 16 -9.43 -0.35 4.73
CA THR A 16 -8.67 0.79 4.19
C THR A 16 -7.22 0.43 3.93
N ILE A 17 -6.59 1.12 2.97
CA ILE A 17 -5.17 0.92 2.63
C ILE A 17 -4.28 1.32 3.80
N GLN A 18 -4.59 2.43 4.49
CA GLN A 18 -3.85 2.86 5.67
C GLN A 18 -3.92 1.82 6.79
N GLY A 19 -5.07 1.16 7.02
CA GLY A 19 -5.19 0.09 7.99
C GLY A 19 -4.26 -1.09 7.68
N ALA A 20 -4.16 -1.45 6.39
CA ALA A 20 -3.20 -2.45 5.94
C ALA A 20 -1.75 -2.00 6.12
N VAL A 21 -1.43 -0.73 5.84
CA VAL A 21 -0.07 -0.17 6.01
C VAL A 21 0.37 -0.11 7.47
N ASP A 22 -0.54 0.26 8.37
CA ASP A 22 -0.30 0.27 9.82
C ASP A 22 0.00 -1.13 10.34
N ALA A 23 -0.79 -2.13 9.93
CA ALA A 23 -0.62 -3.51 10.32
C ALA A 23 0.55 -4.23 9.64
N ALA A 24 0.95 -3.80 8.45
CA ALA A 24 2.04 -4.40 7.69
C ALA A 24 3.39 -4.19 8.38
N ASN A 25 4.24 -5.20 8.33
CA ASN A 25 5.64 -5.12 8.73
C ASN A 25 6.54 -4.75 7.55
N PRO A 26 7.73 -4.18 7.81
CA PRO A 26 8.70 -3.89 6.75
C PRO A 26 9.03 -5.16 5.95
N GLY A 27 8.84 -5.11 4.63
CA GLY A 27 8.99 -6.22 3.70
C GLY A 27 7.68 -6.88 3.26
N ASP A 28 6.56 -6.59 3.93
CA ASP A 28 5.26 -7.17 3.59
C ASP A 28 4.70 -6.64 2.27
N THR A 29 3.74 -7.38 1.71
CA THR A 29 3.03 -7.04 0.49
C THR A 29 1.57 -6.72 0.79
N ILE A 30 1.11 -5.56 0.34
CA ILE A 30 -0.29 -5.17 0.38
C ILE A 30 -0.86 -5.29 -1.02
N ILE A 31 -1.85 -6.15 -1.18
CA ILE A 31 -2.62 -6.36 -2.41
C ILE A 31 -3.92 -5.56 -2.31
N VAL A 32 -4.01 -4.48 -3.08
CA VAL A 32 -5.22 -3.66 -3.14
C VAL A 32 -6.11 -4.15 -4.27
N ARG A 33 -7.33 -4.60 -3.96
CA ARG A 33 -8.31 -4.98 -4.99
C ARG A 33 -8.78 -3.78 -5.79
N ASP A 34 -9.26 -4.05 -7.00
CA ASP A 34 -9.81 -3.03 -7.89
C ASP A 34 -10.95 -2.28 -7.19
N GLY A 35 -10.79 -0.96 -7.11
CA GLY A 35 -11.65 -0.10 -6.32
C GLY A 35 -11.11 1.32 -6.26
N ILE A 36 -11.98 2.27 -5.92
CA ILE A 36 -11.59 3.67 -5.74
C ILE A 36 -11.46 3.94 -4.24
N TYR A 37 -10.24 4.21 -3.79
CA TYR A 37 -9.93 4.50 -2.39
C TYR A 37 -9.62 5.99 -2.26
N TYR A 38 -10.52 6.74 -1.60
CA TYR A 38 -10.34 8.16 -1.31
C TYR A 38 -9.73 8.32 0.08
N GLU A 39 -8.45 8.02 0.22
CA GLU A 39 -7.73 8.10 1.49
C GLU A 39 -6.31 8.65 1.34
N ASN A 40 -5.74 9.14 2.44
CA ASN A 40 -4.36 9.59 2.51
C ASN A 40 -3.51 8.46 3.08
N VAL A 41 -2.70 7.82 2.24
CA VAL A 41 -1.84 6.73 2.67
C VAL A 41 -0.45 7.28 3.02
N MET A 42 -0.05 7.12 4.27
CA MET A 42 1.29 7.44 4.77
C MET A 42 2.09 6.15 4.92
N VAL A 43 3.10 5.98 4.08
CA VAL A 43 3.99 4.81 4.08
C VAL A 43 5.34 5.23 4.68
N ASP A 44 5.52 4.98 5.98
CA ASP A 44 6.76 5.31 6.71
C ASP A 44 7.77 4.14 6.72
N LYS A 45 7.40 2.98 6.18
CA LYS A 45 8.20 1.76 6.21
C LYS A 45 8.30 1.11 4.82
N SER A 46 9.28 0.24 4.61
CA SER A 46 9.51 -0.43 3.31
C SER A 46 8.46 -1.49 3.02
N LEU A 47 7.36 -1.12 2.37
CA LEU A 47 6.26 -2.01 2.00
C LEU A 47 6.14 -2.18 0.48
N ASN A 48 5.60 -3.32 0.06
CA ASN A 48 5.27 -3.59 -1.33
C ASN A 48 3.76 -3.43 -1.53
N ILE A 49 3.30 -2.26 -1.96
CA ILE A 49 1.89 -2.03 -2.28
C ILE A 49 1.68 -2.26 -3.77
N ARG A 50 0.76 -3.15 -4.13
CA ARG A 50 0.41 -3.46 -5.53
C ARG A 50 -1.07 -3.77 -5.67
N SER A 51 -1.62 -3.52 -6.83
CA SER A 51 -3.02 -3.88 -7.11
C SER A 51 -3.13 -5.37 -7.46
N GLU A 52 -4.24 -6.00 -7.08
CA GLU A 52 -4.52 -7.42 -7.41
C GLU A 52 -4.56 -7.63 -8.92
N ASN A 53 -5.17 -6.69 -9.64
CA ASN A 53 -5.45 -6.79 -11.05
C ASN A 53 -4.67 -5.72 -11.82
N CYS A 54 -3.35 -5.93 -11.95
CA CYS A 54 -2.38 -5.03 -12.60
C CYS A 54 -2.75 -4.65 -14.05
N SER A 55 -3.79 -3.84 -14.22
CA SER A 55 -4.34 -3.49 -15.52
C SER A 55 -5.07 -2.15 -15.39
N THR A 56 -4.41 -1.13 -15.92
CA THR A 56 -5.01 0.09 -16.48
C THR A 56 -5.10 1.33 -15.59
N ASN A 57 -5.22 1.27 -14.24
CA ASN A 57 -5.56 2.53 -13.53
C ASN A 57 -5.17 2.67 -12.04
N CYS A 58 -4.07 2.08 -11.57
CA CYS A 58 -3.65 2.33 -10.18
C CYS A 58 -2.80 3.61 -10.07
N ILE A 59 -3.45 4.77 -10.01
CA ILE A 59 -2.81 6.06 -9.70
C ILE A 59 -2.76 6.20 -8.17
N VAL A 60 -1.63 5.86 -7.54
CA VAL A 60 -1.39 6.20 -6.13
C VAL A 60 -0.96 7.67 -6.09
N ASN A 61 -1.94 8.56 -5.99
CA ASN A 61 -1.67 9.99 -5.91
C ASN A 61 -1.30 10.35 -4.47
N ALA A 62 -0.03 10.71 -4.23
CA ALA A 62 0.37 11.28 -2.94
C ALA A 62 -0.38 12.59 -2.74
N ALA A 63 -1.11 12.72 -1.63
CA ALA A 63 -1.86 13.95 -1.33
C ALA A 63 -0.97 15.17 -1.07
N ASN A 64 0.35 15.00 -0.98
CA ASN A 64 1.29 16.10 -0.81
C ASN A 64 2.58 15.84 -1.63
N PRO A 65 2.76 16.48 -2.80
CA PRO A 65 3.97 16.35 -3.61
C PRO A 65 5.20 17.09 -3.02
N ASP A 66 5.03 17.81 -1.90
CA ASP A 66 6.00 18.80 -1.40
C ASP A 66 6.84 18.36 -0.18
N ASN A 67 6.96 17.07 0.13
CA ASN A 67 7.90 16.64 1.18
C ASN A 67 8.73 15.42 0.78
N HIS A 68 9.64 15.63 -0.18
CA HIS A 68 10.78 14.75 -0.40
C HIS A 68 12.06 15.58 -0.40
N VAL A 69 12.53 15.96 0.80
CA VAL A 69 13.88 16.52 0.97
C VAL A 69 14.86 15.36 1.16
N ILE A 70 15.37 14.83 0.05
CA ILE A 70 16.56 13.98 0.07
C ILE A 70 17.80 14.88 0.11
N ASN A 71 18.69 14.61 1.08
CA ASN A 71 20.04 15.16 1.18
C ASN A 71 20.98 14.44 0.22
#